data_AF-A0A521X6E0-F1
#
_entry.id   AF-A0A521X6E0-F1
#
_cell.length_a   1.000
_cell.length_b   1.000
_cell.length_c   1.000
_cell.angle_alpha   90.00
_cell.angle_beta   90.00
_cell.angle_gamma   90.00
#
_symmetry.space_group_name_H-M   'P 1'
#
loop_
_entity.id
_entity.type
_entity.pdbx_description
1 polymer ?
#
loop_
_entity_poly.entity_id
_entity_poly.type
_entity_poly.pdbx_seq_one_letter_code
_entity_poly.pdbx_strand_id
1 'polypeptide(L)'
;MKNSLIQSFSGTLVLLASGIGLALAAPSPNLPTGPGQCVPMSQMLPDGTFRTIYVGHPCPNPRPPMPTQTTVGDTTTVITSPSLFAKKDPFVDPVHATNLLPNFDGNLFDGNGVEMQNTLPSSAEHPYNLHDAPQVSSIDVASPETDLVHIFKLLKQDKDKNKDKDGFITEKRLPGEKGLSSQQLAQRALDILEGNSIPNRVYSGMSVLHYKGPEKVAVVDKNTKNVNIHQIWYGSHIEADAAFIDVSQVKEEPFTITYTVDVLNRGEDDFAPMVMYFDDPALSMPGMPPMPHTSMDTTFFPMIDGKRYIFKIKMPPGKYYNLSYTWGWREHPPRAQVTENAAKKLPNEAGVPRTLVQWEQDVFGMAPTASVENKLAAIAKIGELAPEKRMWQAMRQAIGYANDTATTPGAPASDVEIRALMDEALAAFDDWGHRTRLPRGIVADPDADATLLYINNTMYGQMKGGGRPVLDKWRLRGTNVKITLLNGDHFLHSYLNPDFGGSRGWENQFQSTKDIGGSGCWFTFGRFQWWMNVGGPFGMVNVQPVNGVGLDGIPGMHKVDFTMNYEPSPRLRMYQFDPAHHETAIFSLH
;
A
#
# COMPACT_ATOMS: atom_id res chain seq x y z
N MET A 1 -55.44 -20.44 20.79
CA MET A 1 -55.89 -19.05 21.07
C MET A 1 -54.76 -18.33 21.79
N LYS A 2 -54.24 -17.25 21.16
CA LYS A 2 -53.46 -16.11 21.72
C LYS A 2 -52.09 -16.44 22.37
N ASN A 3 -50.98 -16.14 21.67
CA ASN A 3 -50.09 -14.94 21.81
C ASN A 3 -49.11 -15.07 23.00
N SER A 4 -47.81 -14.75 22.94
CA SER A 4 -47.02 -13.90 22.04
C SER A 4 -45.51 -14.17 22.17
N LEU A 5 -44.78 -13.91 21.09
CA LEU A 5 -43.33 -13.73 21.01
C LEU A 5 -42.80 -12.69 22.00
N ILE A 6 -41.59 -12.91 22.51
CA ILE A 6 -40.70 -11.85 23.03
C ILE A 6 -39.43 -11.91 22.17
N GLN A 7 -39.34 -10.99 21.21
CA GLN A 7 -38.11 -10.61 20.52
C GLN A 7 -37.36 -9.62 21.41
N SER A 8 -36.10 -9.91 21.74
CA SER A 8 -35.18 -8.94 22.34
C SER A 8 -34.68 -7.98 21.25
N PHE A 9 -35.10 -6.73 21.35
CA PHE A 9 -34.51 -5.62 20.59
C PHE A 9 -33.11 -5.33 21.13
N SER A 10 -32.08 -5.59 20.33
CA SER A 10 -30.75 -5.01 20.51
C SER A 10 -30.83 -3.55 20.09
N GLY A 11 -30.69 -2.63 21.06
CA GLY A 11 -30.70 -1.20 20.82
C GLY A 11 -29.56 -0.78 19.90
N THR A 12 -29.91 -0.38 18.68
CA THR A 12 -29.03 0.32 17.76
C THR A 12 -28.70 1.69 18.37
N LEU A 13 -27.45 1.87 18.78
CA LEU A 13 -26.87 3.17 19.07
C LEU A 13 -26.76 3.93 17.74
N VAL A 14 -27.83 4.61 17.34
CA VAL A 14 -27.80 5.64 16.29
C VAL A 14 -26.99 6.80 16.86
N LEU A 15 -25.66 6.74 16.69
CA LEU A 15 -24.82 7.91 16.86
C LEU A 15 -25.17 8.92 15.77
N LEU A 16 -25.43 10.15 16.18
CA LEU A 16 -25.70 11.30 15.35
C LEU A 16 -24.64 11.48 14.24
N ALA A 17 -24.90 10.92 13.05
CA ALA A 17 -24.16 11.26 11.84
C ALA A 17 -24.73 12.50 11.11
N SER A 18 -25.83 13.07 11.60
CA SER A 18 -26.59 14.13 10.92
C SER A 18 -26.39 15.56 11.47
N GLY A 19 -25.32 15.82 12.24
CA GLY A 19 -25.16 17.11 12.95
C GLY A 19 -23.84 17.85 12.79
N ILE A 20 -22.77 17.25 12.23
CA ILE A 20 -21.45 17.89 12.13
C ILE A 20 -21.14 18.22 10.67
N GLY A 21 -22.08 18.90 10.02
CA GLY A 21 -21.71 19.80 8.93
C GLY A 21 -21.16 21.06 9.57
N LEU A 22 -19.87 21.08 9.90
CA LEU A 22 -19.16 22.35 10.12
C LEU A 22 -19.37 23.15 8.84
N ALA A 23 -20.28 24.13 8.90
CA ALA A 23 -20.48 25.10 7.84
C ALA A 23 -19.21 25.95 7.74
N LEU A 24 -18.17 25.41 7.12
CA LEU A 24 -17.24 26.25 6.38
C LEU A 24 -18.12 26.95 5.37
N ALA A 25 -18.23 28.28 5.49
CA ALA A 25 -18.88 29.09 4.48
C ALA A 25 -18.39 28.61 3.11
N ALA A 26 -19.32 28.43 2.16
CA ALA A 26 -18.98 28.04 0.80
C ALA A 26 -17.77 28.88 0.37
N PRO A 27 -16.67 28.26 -0.10
CA PRO A 27 -15.46 28.99 -0.42
C PRO A 27 -15.85 30.13 -1.35
N SER A 28 -15.51 31.37 -0.94
CA SER A 28 -15.68 32.52 -1.80
C SER A 28 -15.03 32.18 -3.15
N PRO A 29 -15.70 32.38 -4.29
CA PRO A 29 -15.09 32.15 -5.61
C PRO A 29 -13.85 33.03 -5.85
N ASN A 30 -13.54 33.94 -4.93
CA ASN A 30 -12.38 34.83 -4.93
C ASN A 30 -11.39 34.48 -3.80
N LEU A 31 -11.05 33.20 -3.60
CA LEU A 31 -9.87 32.87 -2.81
C LEU A 31 -8.65 33.52 -3.49
N PRO A 32 -7.72 34.15 -2.75
CA PRO A 32 -6.50 34.68 -3.34
C PRO A 32 -5.73 33.53 -3.99
N THR A 33 -5.80 33.45 -5.32
CA THR A 33 -4.99 32.52 -6.12
C THR A 33 -3.60 33.09 -6.41
N GLY A 34 -3.22 34.17 -5.72
CA GLY A 34 -1.87 34.72 -5.79
C GLY A 34 -0.89 33.78 -5.09
N PRO A 35 0.29 33.49 -5.68
CA PRO A 35 1.30 32.69 -5.02
C PRO A 35 1.73 33.31 -3.67
N GLY A 36 1.83 32.48 -2.63
CA GLY A 36 2.52 32.84 -1.39
C GLY A 36 1.68 33.58 -0.32
N GLN A 37 0.35 33.44 -0.30
CA GLN A 37 -0.47 34.10 0.72
C GLN A 37 -1.29 33.10 1.53
N CYS A 38 -0.77 32.77 2.72
CA CYS A 38 -1.57 32.20 3.80
C CYS A 38 -2.55 33.28 4.29
N VAL A 39 -3.84 33.05 4.07
CA VAL A 39 -4.92 33.98 4.44
C VAL A 39 -5.51 33.55 5.79
N PRO A 40 -5.58 34.45 6.78
CA PRO A 40 -6.25 34.15 8.03
C PRO A 40 -7.77 34.01 7.79
N MET A 41 -8.34 32.92 8.29
CA MET A 41 -9.76 32.61 8.27
C MET A 41 -10.20 32.27 9.70
N SER A 42 -11.39 32.74 10.08
CA SER A 42 -11.97 32.40 11.38
C SER A 42 -12.67 31.04 11.28
N GLN A 43 -12.26 30.08 12.11
CA GLN A 43 -12.91 28.79 12.26
C GLN A 43 -13.67 28.76 13.57
N MET A 44 -14.99 28.53 13.50
CA MET A 44 -15.80 28.28 14.68
C MET A 44 -15.55 26.85 15.21
N LEU A 45 -15.31 26.73 16.50
CA LEU A 45 -15.14 25.47 17.23
C LEU A 45 -16.49 24.96 17.76
N PRO A 46 -16.61 23.67 18.13
CA PRO A 46 -17.86 23.10 18.64
C PRO A 46 -18.41 23.77 19.91
N ASP A 47 -17.54 24.39 20.71
CA ASP A 47 -17.90 25.15 21.90
C ASP A 47 -18.39 26.59 21.60
N GLY A 48 -18.49 26.95 20.31
CA GLY A 48 -18.91 28.27 19.85
C GLY A 48 -17.79 29.31 19.86
N THR A 49 -16.58 28.97 20.30
CA THR A 49 -15.42 29.88 20.21
C THR A 49 -14.87 29.93 18.79
N PHE A 50 -14.05 30.93 18.49
CA PHE A 50 -13.40 31.06 17.20
C PHE A 50 -11.88 30.96 17.36
N ARG A 51 -11.22 30.30 16.41
CA ARG A 51 -9.77 30.36 16.25
C ARG A 51 -9.41 30.83 14.86
N THR A 52 -8.25 31.48 14.75
CA THR A 52 -7.68 31.81 13.45
C THR A 52 -6.98 30.58 12.89
N ILE A 53 -7.34 30.20 11.67
CA ILE A 53 -6.60 29.25 10.85
C ILE A 53 -6.07 29.98 9.61
N TYR A 54 -5.02 29.46 9.01
CA TYR A 54 -4.48 29.98 7.76
C TYR A 54 -4.83 29.03 6.62
N VAL A 55 -5.33 29.61 5.52
CA VAL A 55 -5.71 28.85 4.33
C VAL A 55 -5.15 29.48 3.06
N GLY A 56 -5.07 28.69 1.99
CA GLY A 56 -4.58 29.14 0.70
C GLY A 56 -3.10 28.83 0.51
N HIS A 57 -2.77 28.25 -0.64
CA HIS A 57 -1.43 27.77 -0.96
C HIS A 57 -0.34 28.85 -0.72
N PRO A 58 0.71 28.59 0.09
CA PRO A 58 1.23 27.28 0.54
C PRO A 58 0.67 26.73 1.87
N CYS A 59 -0.29 27.41 2.51
CA CYS A 59 -1.08 26.85 3.60
C CYS A 59 -2.13 25.83 3.08
N PRO A 60 -2.83 25.07 3.95
CA PRO A 60 -3.91 24.19 3.52
C PRO A 60 -4.95 24.96 2.70
N ASN A 61 -5.36 24.46 1.53
CA ASN A 61 -6.56 24.94 0.86
C ASN A 61 -7.78 24.52 1.67
N PRO A 62 -8.91 25.24 1.53
CA PRO A 62 -10.15 24.90 2.21
C PRO A 62 -10.47 23.42 2.09
N ARG A 63 -10.96 22.82 3.17
CA ARG A 63 -11.31 21.41 3.17
C ARG A 63 -12.68 21.28 2.50
N PRO A 64 -12.87 20.37 1.54
CA PRO A 64 -14.19 20.11 0.99
C PRO A 64 -15.09 19.55 2.11
N PRO A 65 -16.42 19.59 1.96
CA PRO A 65 -17.33 18.86 2.84
C PRO A 65 -16.92 17.39 2.97
N MET A 66 -17.44 16.70 3.97
CA MET A 66 -17.28 15.25 4.04
C MET A 66 -18.08 14.58 2.91
N PRO A 67 -17.54 13.51 2.28
CA PRO A 67 -18.31 12.71 1.34
C PRO A 67 -19.52 12.09 2.05
N THR A 68 -20.60 11.88 1.31
CA THR A 68 -21.76 11.14 1.84
C THR A 68 -21.53 9.65 1.61
N GLN A 69 -21.59 8.87 2.68
CA GLN A 69 -21.44 7.42 2.64
C GLN A 69 -22.70 6.76 3.21
N THR A 70 -23.24 5.78 2.50
CA THR A 70 -24.40 5.00 2.97
C THR A 70 -24.19 3.53 2.64
N THR A 71 -24.26 2.67 3.65
CA THR A 71 -24.12 1.22 3.49
C THR A 71 -25.46 0.54 3.67
N VAL A 72 -25.86 -0.28 2.69
CA VAL A 72 -27.05 -1.13 2.74
C VAL A 72 -26.63 -2.55 2.36
N GLY A 73 -26.69 -3.48 3.31
CA GLY A 73 -26.16 -4.83 3.10
C GLY A 73 -24.66 -4.81 2.82
N ASP A 74 -24.25 -5.44 1.74
CA ASP A 74 -22.88 -5.56 1.26
C ASP A 74 -22.46 -4.42 0.30
N THR A 75 -23.29 -3.37 0.17
CA THR A 75 -23.03 -2.29 -0.79
C THR A 75 -22.92 -0.95 -0.07
N THR A 76 -21.82 -0.24 -0.29
CA THR A 76 -21.61 1.14 0.13
C THR A 76 -21.72 2.09 -1.05
N THR A 77 -22.69 2.99 -1.01
CA THR A 77 -22.76 4.13 -1.95
C THR A 77 -22.00 5.31 -1.38
N VAL A 78 -21.13 5.89 -2.22
CA VAL A 78 -20.28 7.05 -1.89
C VAL A 78 -20.58 8.18 -2.86
N ILE A 79 -20.97 9.34 -2.34
CA ILE A 79 -21.05 10.57 -3.12
C ILE A 79 -19.90 11.46 -2.66
N THR A 80 -18.87 11.60 -3.50
CA THR A 80 -17.71 12.40 -3.14
C THR A 80 -18.06 13.88 -3.12
N SER A 81 -17.27 14.66 -2.40
CA SER A 81 -17.52 16.08 -2.25
C SER A 81 -17.24 16.86 -3.53
N PRO A 82 -17.97 17.96 -3.79
CA PRO A 82 -17.65 18.84 -4.91
C PRO A 82 -16.23 19.41 -4.78
N SER A 83 -15.52 19.45 -5.90
CA SER A 83 -14.22 20.14 -5.99
C SER A 83 -14.35 21.65 -5.79
N LEU A 84 -13.32 22.28 -5.22
CA LEU A 84 -13.23 23.74 -5.04
C LEU A 84 -13.01 24.50 -6.36
N PHE A 85 -12.61 23.79 -7.41
CA PHE A 85 -12.28 24.38 -8.72
C PHE A 85 -13.50 24.40 -9.65
N ALA A 86 -13.44 25.24 -10.68
CA ALA A 86 -14.46 25.24 -11.74
C ALA A 86 -14.47 23.90 -12.49
N LYS A 87 -15.65 23.44 -12.89
CA LYS A 87 -15.81 22.19 -13.66
C LYS A 87 -15.17 22.34 -15.05
N LYS A 88 -14.33 21.38 -15.44
CA LYS A 88 -13.71 21.33 -16.78
C LYS A 88 -13.41 19.88 -17.18
N ASP A 89 -13.30 19.60 -18.48
CA ASP A 89 -12.71 18.34 -18.94
C ASP A 89 -11.17 18.48 -18.95
N PRO A 90 -10.44 17.78 -18.06
CA PRO A 90 -8.99 17.94 -17.95
C PRO A 90 -8.23 17.32 -19.12
N PHE A 91 -8.89 16.56 -20.01
CA PHE A 91 -8.24 15.85 -21.13
C PHE A 91 -8.38 16.54 -22.49
N VAL A 92 -9.28 17.52 -22.62
CA VAL A 92 -9.36 18.32 -23.86
C VAL A 92 -8.20 19.32 -23.93
N ASP A 93 -7.77 19.80 -22.77
CA ASP A 93 -6.81 20.87 -22.66
C ASP A 93 -5.99 20.73 -21.35
N PRO A 94 -5.00 19.82 -21.33
CA PRO A 94 -4.31 19.40 -20.11
C PRO A 94 -3.46 20.51 -19.48
N VAL A 95 -3.05 21.52 -20.25
CA VAL A 95 -2.38 22.72 -19.72
C VAL A 95 -3.30 23.64 -18.93
N HIS A 96 -4.60 23.34 -18.91
CA HIS A 96 -5.61 24.15 -18.23
C HIS A 96 -6.52 23.31 -17.33
N ALA A 97 -6.03 22.20 -16.77
CA ALA A 97 -6.71 21.55 -15.65
C ALA A 97 -6.96 22.59 -14.54
N THR A 98 -8.17 22.64 -14.00
CA THR A 98 -8.59 23.74 -13.12
C THR A 98 -8.07 23.59 -11.69
N ASN A 99 -7.57 22.41 -11.33
CA ASN A 99 -7.04 22.07 -10.03
C ASN A 99 -5.51 22.23 -9.92
N LEU A 100 -4.87 22.92 -10.86
CA LEU A 100 -3.44 23.25 -10.78
C LEU A 100 -3.21 24.47 -9.87
N LEU A 101 -2.32 24.32 -8.90
CA LEU A 101 -1.85 25.37 -8.00
C LEU A 101 -0.58 26.03 -8.55
N PRO A 102 -0.35 27.32 -8.28
CA PRO A 102 0.93 27.96 -8.59
C PRO A 102 2.08 27.28 -7.84
N ASN A 103 3.25 27.19 -8.48
CA ASN A 103 4.45 26.69 -7.83
C ASN A 103 4.92 27.65 -6.72
N PHE A 104 5.36 27.09 -5.60
CA PHE A 104 5.91 27.80 -4.46
C PHE A 104 7.26 27.22 -4.02
N ASP A 105 8.35 27.93 -4.32
CA ASP A 105 9.73 27.53 -4.01
C ASP A 105 10.11 27.73 -2.52
N GLY A 106 9.35 27.10 -1.63
CA GLY A 106 9.57 27.10 -0.18
C GLY A 106 8.84 25.94 0.49
N ASN A 107 9.03 25.77 1.79
CA ASN A 107 8.28 24.79 2.58
C ASN A 107 6.80 25.16 2.69
N LEU A 108 5.93 24.16 2.71
CA LEU A 108 4.51 24.32 3.03
C LEU A 108 4.31 24.78 4.48
N PHE A 109 3.12 25.28 4.76
CA PHE A 109 2.70 25.71 6.09
C PHE A 109 1.49 24.91 6.54
N ASP A 110 1.38 24.68 7.85
CA ASP A 110 0.20 24.06 8.47
C ASP A 110 -0.97 25.07 8.56
N GLY A 111 -2.12 24.62 9.04
CA GLY A 111 -3.28 25.49 9.24
C GLY A 111 -3.14 26.50 10.38
N ASN A 112 -2.06 26.47 11.19
CA ASN A 112 -1.70 27.50 12.15
C ASN A 112 -0.75 28.56 11.53
N GLY A 113 -0.36 28.39 10.26
CA GLY A 113 0.61 29.26 9.59
C GLY A 113 2.05 28.98 10.03
N VAL A 114 2.32 27.82 10.62
CA VAL A 114 3.67 27.37 11.01
C VAL A 114 4.30 26.63 9.84
N GLU A 115 5.55 26.95 9.55
CA GLU A 115 6.31 26.29 8.49
C GLU A 115 6.50 24.79 8.79
N MET A 116 6.18 23.94 7.82
CA MET A 116 6.46 22.52 7.82
C MET A 116 7.81 22.27 7.15
N GLN A 117 8.88 22.33 7.94
CA GLN A 117 10.24 22.13 7.43
C GLN A 117 10.37 20.83 6.62
N ASN A 118 11.26 20.81 5.61
CA ASN A 118 11.51 19.65 4.73
C ASN A 118 10.30 19.25 3.88
N THR A 119 9.56 20.23 3.36
CA THR A 119 8.42 20.04 2.42
C THR A 119 8.62 20.71 1.06
N LEU A 120 9.87 21.09 0.74
CA LEU A 120 10.29 21.47 -0.60
C LEU A 120 11.14 20.35 -1.21
N PRO A 121 10.59 19.49 -2.08
CA PRO A 121 11.34 18.36 -2.64
C PRO A 121 12.42 18.77 -3.65
N SER A 122 12.14 19.77 -4.49
CA SER A 122 13.04 20.27 -5.53
C SER A 122 12.80 21.76 -5.80
N SER A 123 13.80 22.45 -6.34
CA SER A 123 13.71 23.79 -6.92
C SER A 123 14.37 23.84 -8.30
N ALA A 124 14.31 24.98 -8.98
CA ALA A 124 14.94 25.16 -10.30
C ALA A 124 16.46 24.90 -10.27
N GLU A 125 17.14 25.32 -9.20
CA GLU A 125 18.59 25.19 -9.03
C GLU A 125 19.01 23.87 -8.34
N HIS A 126 18.09 23.23 -7.62
CA HIS A 126 18.38 22.07 -6.78
C HIS A 126 17.32 20.96 -6.97
N PRO A 127 17.61 19.91 -7.77
CA PRO A 127 16.64 18.86 -8.07
C PRO A 127 16.34 17.94 -6.87
N TYR A 128 17.19 17.93 -5.84
CA TYR A 128 17.06 17.08 -4.65
C TYR A 128 17.33 17.90 -3.38
N ASN A 129 16.31 18.58 -2.85
CA ASN A 129 16.46 19.40 -1.64
C ASN A 129 16.44 18.55 -0.35
N LEU A 130 15.79 17.39 -0.41
CA LEU A 130 15.51 16.56 0.76
C LEU A 130 16.58 15.49 1.01
N HIS A 131 17.58 15.35 0.15
CA HIS A 131 18.70 14.45 0.36
C HIS A 131 19.92 14.83 -0.49
N ASP A 132 21.11 14.44 -0.03
CA ASP A 132 22.32 14.51 -0.84
C ASP A 132 22.37 13.35 -1.86
N ALA A 133 23.34 13.35 -2.77
CA ALA A 133 23.55 12.21 -3.67
C ALA A 133 23.64 10.87 -2.88
N PRO A 134 22.90 9.83 -3.29
CA PRO A 134 22.88 8.57 -2.56
C PRO A 134 24.23 7.85 -2.62
N GLN A 135 24.52 7.05 -1.60
CA GLN A 135 25.67 6.15 -1.66
C GLN A 135 25.30 4.92 -2.48
N VAL A 136 26.16 4.53 -3.43
CA VAL A 136 25.86 3.41 -4.36
C VAL A 136 26.97 2.36 -4.27
N SER A 137 26.58 1.09 -4.13
CA SER A 137 27.51 -0.05 -4.15
C SER A 137 26.93 -1.23 -4.94
N SER A 138 27.80 -2.17 -5.35
CA SER A 138 27.37 -3.38 -6.07
C SER A 138 26.91 -4.47 -5.10
N ILE A 139 25.91 -5.24 -5.50
CA ILE A 139 25.37 -6.39 -4.76
C ILE A 139 25.18 -7.60 -5.70
N ASP A 140 24.88 -8.78 -5.13
CA ASP A 140 24.33 -9.88 -5.92
C ASP A 140 22.89 -9.55 -6.31
N VAL A 141 22.58 -9.67 -7.59
CA VAL A 141 21.29 -9.32 -8.19
C VAL A 141 20.23 -10.42 -8.01
N ALA A 142 20.60 -11.57 -7.43
CA ALA A 142 19.66 -12.64 -7.13
C ALA A 142 18.49 -12.14 -6.27
N SER A 143 17.28 -12.57 -6.63
CA SER A 143 16.01 -12.15 -6.04
C SER A 143 15.23 -13.34 -5.49
N PRO A 144 14.22 -13.12 -4.61
CA PRO A 144 13.29 -14.18 -4.22
C PRO A 144 12.67 -14.86 -5.45
N GLU A 145 12.30 -14.08 -6.46
CA GLU A 145 11.66 -14.59 -7.68
C GLU A 145 12.58 -15.52 -8.48
N THR A 146 13.81 -15.11 -8.76
CA THR A 146 14.80 -15.92 -9.50
C THR A 146 15.16 -17.19 -8.75
N ASP A 147 15.31 -17.10 -7.43
CA ASP A 147 15.72 -18.24 -6.62
C ASP A 147 14.58 -19.26 -6.47
N LEU A 148 13.33 -18.81 -6.29
CA LEU A 148 12.15 -19.69 -6.21
C LEU A 148 11.91 -20.44 -7.52
N VAL A 149 11.87 -19.75 -8.67
CA VAL A 149 11.60 -20.41 -9.95
C VAL A 149 12.69 -21.41 -10.31
N HIS A 150 13.95 -21.11 -9.97
CA HIS A 150 15.06 -22.03 -10.16
C HIS A 150 14.90 -23.29 -9.29
N ILE A 151 14.57 -23.12 -8.01
CA ILE A 151 14.32 -24.24 -7.09
C ILE A 151 13.16 -25.13 -7.60
N PHE A 152 12.04 -24.53 -8.00
CA PHE A 152 10.88 -25.30 -8.49
C PHE A 152 11.23 -26.10 -9.74
N LYS A 153 12.00 -25.51 -10.66
CA LYS A 153 12.48 -26.20 -11.85
C LYS A 153 13.42 -27.36 -11.49
N LEU A 154 14.38 -27.15 -10.60
CA LEU A 154 15.30 -28.21 -10.15
C LEU A 154 14.56 -29.36 -9.46
N LEU A 155 13.56 -29.07 -8.63
CA LEU A 155 12.74 -30.09 -7.96
C LEU A 155 11.84 -30.85 -8.95
N LYS A 156 11.41 -30.21 -10.04
CA LYS A 156 10.60 -30.82 -11.09
C LYS A 156 11.42 -31.72 -12.04
N GLN A 157 12.73 -31.46 -12.17
CA GLN A 157 13.58 -32.16 -13.14
C GLN A 157 13.64 -33.67 -12.91
N ASP A 158 13.63 -34.40 -14.02
CA ASP A 158 13.76 -35.85 -14.04
C ASP A 158 15.23 -36.25 -13.83
N LYS A 159 15.54 -36.94 -12.73
CA LYS A 159 16.90 -37.43 -12.45
C LYS A 159 17.40 -38.41 -13.53
N ASP A 160 16.50 -39.00 -14.32
CA ASP A 160 16.84 -39.98 -15.36
C ASP A 160 17.12 -39.37 -16.74
N LYS A 161 16.95 -38.06 -16.94
CA LYS A 161 17.24 -37.40 -18.23
C LYS A 161 18.47 -36.52 -18.16
N ASN A 162 19.62 -37.18 -18.32
CA ASN A 162 20.83 -36.55 -18.83
C ASN A 162 20.56 -35.92 -20.21
N LYS A 163 20.20 -34.63 -20.24
CA LYS A 163 20.46 -33.60 -21.27
C LYS A 163 19.35 -32.54 -21.25
N ASP A 164 19.56 -31.47 -20.49
CA ASP A 164 18.97 -30.18 -20.84
C ASP A 164 19.60 -29.72 -22.16
N LYS A 165 18.88 -29.94 -23.27
CA LYS A 165 19.14 -29.29 -24.56
C LYS A 165 18.52 -27.89 -24.62
N ASP A 166 17.64 -27.57 -23.68
CA ASP A 166 17.03 -26.25 -23.55
C ASP A 166 17.90 -25.44 -22.59
N GLY A 167 18.75 -24.57 -23.14
CA GLY A 167 19.75 -23.76 -22.42
C GLY A 167 19.21 -22.75 -21.40
N PHE A 168 18.04 -22.99 -20.81
CA PHE A 168 17.36 -22.14 -19.82
C PHE A 168 17.94 -22.24 -18.41
N ILE A 169 18.66 -23.32 -18.05
CA ILE A 169 19.42 -23.39 -16.79
C ILE A 169 20.86 -22.92 -17.04
N THR A 170 20.99 -21.68 -17.52
CA THR A 170 22.26 -20.96 -17.58
C THR A 170 22.28 -19.76 -16.63
N GLU A 171 21.17 -19.50 -15.92
CA GLU A 171 21.10 -18.50 -14.86
C GLU A 171 21.94 -18.94 -13.65
N LYS A 172 22.57 -17.96 -12.99
CA LYS A 172 23.57 -18.16 -11.94
C LYS A 172 23.06 -19.16 -10.89
N ARG A 173 23.80 -20.26 -10.74
CA ARG A 173 23.63 -21.24 -9.65
C ARG A 173 23.44 -20.54 -8.32
N LEU A 174 22.48 -20.99 -7.51
CA LEU A 174 22.36 -20.56 -6.13
C LEU A 174 23.68 -20.86 -5.39
N PRO A 175 24.24 -19.93 -4.60
CA PRO A 175 25.45 -20.20 -3.84
C PRO A 175 25.26 -21.43 -2.94
N GLY A 176 26.14 -22.43 -3.12
CA GLY A 176 26.10 -23.66 -2.33
C GLY A 176 25.06 -24.70 -2.78
N GLU A 177 24.41 -24.56 -3.94
CA GLU A 177 23.41 -25.54 -4.40
C GLU A 177 23.97 -26.93 -4.74
N LYS A 178 25.27 -27.01 -5.05
CA LYS A 178 25.89 -28.26 -5.44
C LYS A 178 25.81 -29.26 -4.28
N GLY A 179 25.09 -30.36 -4.52
CA GLY A 179 24.94 -31.44 -3.55
C GLY A 179 23.80 -31.27 -2.57
N LEU A 180 22.93 -30.26 -2.75
CA LEU A 180 21.69 -30.17 -1.97
C LEU A 180 20.73 -31.30 -2.37
N SER A 181 20.11 -31.93 -1.36
CA SER A 181 19.00 -32.86 -1.55
C SER A 181 17.72 -32.12 -1.94
N SER A 182 16.72 -32.83 -2.50
CA SER A 182 15.40 -32.28 -2.79
C SER A 182 14.74 -31.67 -1.54
N GLN A 183 14.94 -32.29 -0.36
CA GLN A 183 14.47 -31.75 0.91
C GLN A 183 15.15 -30.42 1.27
N GLN A 184 16.46 -30.31 1.05
CA GLN A 184 17.20 -29.06 1.31
C GLN A 184 16.81 -27.95 0.33
N LEU A 185 16.53 -28.29 -0.92
CA LEU A 185 15.99 -27.35 -1.92
C LEU A 185 14.59 -26.86 -1.53
N ALA A 186 13.69 -27.77 -1.16
CA ALA A 186 12.35 -27.41 -0.70
C ALA A 186 12.39 -26.55 0.58
N GLN A 187 13.29 -26.88 1.52
CA GLN A 187 13.51 -26.06 2.72
C GLN A 187 14.03 -24.67 2.36
N ARG A 188 14.97 -24.56 1.41
CA ARG A 188 15.46 -23.27 0.91
C ARG A 188 14.33 -22.41 0.34
N ALA A 189 13.39 -23.00 -0.41
CA ALA A 189 12.22 -22.28 -0.90
C ALA A 189 11.28 -21.83 0.24
N LEU A 190 11.06 -22.68 1.26
CA LEU A 190 10.33 -22.26 2.47
C LEU A 190 11.04 -21.12 3.19
N ASP A 191 12.36 -21.14 3.28
CA ASP A 191 13.14 -20.09 3.92
C ASP A 191 12.97 -18.75 3.19
N ILE A 192 12.85 -18.75 1.86
CA ILE A 192 12.52 -17.55 1.07
C ILE A 192 11.10 -17.09 1.38
N LEU A 193 10.11 -17.98 1.31
CA LEU A 193 8.70 -17.62 1.49
C LEU A 193 8.42 -17.11 2.91
N GLU A 194 9.02 -17.74 3.92
CA GLU A 194 8.83 -17.40 5.33
C GLU A 194 9.72 -16.25 5.82
N GLY A 195 10.73 -15.84 5.04
CA GLY A 195 11.71 -14.83 5.43
C GLY A 195 12.68 -15.31 6.52
N ASN A 196 13.12 -16.56 6.45
CA ASN A 196 14.18 -17.09 7.31
C ASN A 196 15.57 -16.58 6.81
N SER A 197 16.62 -16.82 7.58
CA SER A 197 17.98 -16.43 7.21
C SER A 197 18.51 -17.24 6.02
N ILE A 198 19.01 -16.54 5.01
CA ILE A 198 19.51 -17.14 3.76
C ILE A 198 20.94 -16.64 3.51
N PRO A 199 21.96 -17.50 3.64
CA PRO A 199 23.35 -17.11 3.42
C PRO A 199 23.58 -16.51 2.03
N ASN A 200 24.36 -15.43 1.99
CA ASN A 200 24.79 -14.72 0.76
C ASN A 200 23.62 -14.19 -0.08
N ARG A 201 22.51 -13.81 0.56
CA ARG A 201 21.38 -13.11 -0.06
C ARG A 201 21.08 -11.82 0.66
N VAL A 202 20.97 -10.74 -0.10
CA VAL A 202 20.64 -9.42 0.43
C VAL A 202 19.18 -9.32 0.89
N TYR A 203 18.29 -10.15 0.34
CA TYR A 203 16.89 -10.27 0.77
C TYR A 203 16.68 -11.21 1.97
N SER A 204 17.75 -11.75 2.56
CA SER A 204 17.67 -12.63 3.73
C SER A 204 16.87 -11.97 4.86
N GLY A 205 15.87 -12.67 5.41
CA GLY A 205 15.00 -12.14 6.47
C GLY A 205 13.72 -11.45 5.99
N MET A 206 13.61 -11.15 4.69
CA MET A 206 12.41 -10.57 4.08
C MET A 206 11.48 -11.69 3.62
N SER A 207 10.28 -11.73 4.20
CA SER A 207 9.28 -12.75 3.90
C SER A 207 8.42 -12.34 2.71
N VAL A 208 8.08 -13.31 1.86
CA VAL A 208 7.09 -13.15 0.78
C VAL A 208 5.67 -13.47 1.29
N LEU A 209 5.56 -14.32 2.31
CA LEU A 209 4.34 -14.45 3.11
C LEU A 209 4.25 -13.28 4.08
N HIS A 210 3.18 -12.48 4.01
CA HIS A 210 3.04 -11.26 4.80
C HIS A 210 2.38 -11.50 6.16
N TYR A 211 3.00 -12.36 6.98
CA TYR A 211 2.53 -12.72 8.33
C TYR A 211 3.30 -12.00 9.47
N LYS A 212 4.31 -11.20 9.12
CA LYS A 212 5.25 -10.57 10.07
C LYS A 212 4.91 -9.12 10.43
N GLY A 213 3.76 -8.59 10.01
CA GLY A 213 3.36 -7.19 10.24
C GLY A 213 3.57 -6.67 11.67
N PRO A 214 3.24 -7.43 12.74
CA PRO A 214 3.46 -7.01 14.13
C PRO A 214 4.93 -6.72 14.51
N GLU A 215 5.88 -7.32 13.80
CA GLU A 215 7.32 -7.21 14.06
C GLU A 215 7.99 -6.12 13.21
N LYS A 216 7.29 -5.56 12.22
CA LYS A 216 7.82 -4.57 11.28
C LYS A 216 7.63 -3.13 11.77
N VAL A 217 7.98 -2.87 13.02
CA VAL A 217 7.90 -1.53 13.63
C VAL A 217 9.30 -0.95 13.82
N ALA A 218 9.62 0.11 13.08
CA ALA A 218 10.86 0.86 13.22
C ALA A 218 10.63 2.10 14.10
N VAL A 219 11.47 2.33 15.10
CA VAL A 219 11.35 3.48 16.02
C VAL A 219 12.36 4.54 15.63
N VAL A 220 11.94 5.80 15.55
CA VAL A 220 12.87 6.92 15.34
C VAL A 220 13.75 7.08 16.59
N ASP A 221 15.06 6.95 16.42
CA ASP A 221 16.01 7.16 17.51
C ASP A 221 16.00 8.63 17.94
N LYS A 222 15.78 8.86 19.24
CA LYS A 222 15.61 10.20 19.81
C LYS A 222 16.85 11.09 19.64
N ASN A 223 18.05 10.51 19.69
CA ASN A 223 19.29 11.28 19.74
C ASN A 223 19.78 11.65 18.34
N THR A 224 19.75 10.69 17.43
CA THR A 224 20.17 10.84 16.03
C THR A 224 19.05 11.39 15.16
N LYS A 225 17.79 11.33 15.63
CA LYS A 225 16.57 11.69 14.88
C LYS A 225 16.49 10.93 13.56
N ASN A 226 16.90 9.67 13.57
CA ASN A 226 16.95 8.82 12.39
C ASN A 226 16.21 7.50 12.62
N VAL A 227 15.59 6.99 11.56
CA VAL A 227 15.09 5.62 11.47
C VAL A 227 15.63 4.98 10.19
N ASN A 228 15.90 3.68 10.21
CA ASN A 228 16.38 2.95 9.04
C ASN A 228 15.26 2.08 8.48
N ILE A 229 15.17 2.00 7.16
CA ILE A 229 14.28 1.10 6.43
C ILE A 229 15.11 0.40 5.37
N HIS A 230 15.05 -0.93 5.33
CA HIS A 230 15.65 -1.73 4.27
C HIS A 230 14.56 -2.22 3.33
N GLN A 231 14.70 -1.90 2.04
CA GLN A 231 13.82 -2.36 0.97
C GLN A 231 14.60 -3.22 -0.03
N ILE A 232 13.94 -4.24 -0.58
CA ILE A 232 14.37 -4.96 -1.79
C ILE A 232 13.37 -4.70 -2.92
N TRP A 233 13.88 -4.53 -4.12
CA TRP A 233 13.07 -4.26 -5.31
C TRP A 233 13.36 -5.32 -6.36
N TYR A 234 12.33 -6.00 -6.86
CA TYR A 234 12.47 -7.10 -7.82
C TYR A 234 11.13 -7.40 -8.51
N GLY A 235 11.16 -7.79 -9.78
CA GLY A 235 9.95 -8.14 -10.53
C GLY A 235 8.85 -7.10 -10.34
N SER A 236 7.64 -7.51 -9.98
CA SER A 236 6.53 -6.59 -9.67
C SER A 236 6.40 -6.21 -8.19
N HIS A 237 7.47 -6.35 -7.38
CA HIS A 237 7.43 -6.30 -5.92
C HIS A 237 8.42 -5.30 -5.29
N ILE A 238 8.01 -4.75 -4.16
CA ILE A 238 8.88 -4.09 -3.17
C ILE A 238 8.56 -4.75 -1.83
N GLU A 239 9.58 -5.22 -1.12
CA GLU A 239 9.44 -5.72 0.24
C GLU A 239 10.29 -4.88 1.18
N ALA A 240 9.78 -4.61 2.38
CA ALA A 240 10.47 -3.83 3.40
C ALA A 240 10.54 -4.58 4.74
N ASP A 241 11.55 -4.23 5.54
CA ASP A 241 11.67 -4.66 6.94
C ASP A 241 10.79 -3.85 7.91
N ALA A 242 10.20 -2.74 7.45
CA ALA A 242 9.36 -1.85 8.24
C ALA A 242 8.04 -1.50 7.52
N ALA A 243 6.93 -1.90 8.14
CA ALA A 243 5.56 -1.51 7.78
C ALA A 243 5.11 -0.29 8.59
N PHE A 244 5.72 -0.04 9.75
CA PHE A 244 5.39 1.08 10.62
C PHE A 244 6.62 1.86 11.09
N ILE A 245 6.48 3.18 11.22
CA ILE A 245 7.43 4.05 11.91
C ILE A 245 6.77 4.65 13.16
N ASP A 246 7.40 4.45 14.31
CA ASP A 246 7.06 5.18 15.54
C ASP A 246 7.84 6.50 15.61
N VAL A 247 7.12 7.60 15.33
CA VAL A 247 7.62 8.98 15.38
C VAL A 247 7.42 9.65 16.74
N SER A 248 7.02 8.91 17.78
CA SER A 248 6.68 9.47 19.10
C SER A 248 7.80 10.27 19.76
N GLN A 249 9.06 9.96 19.45
CA GLN A 249 10.24 10.63 20.00
C GLN A 249 10.59 11.95 19.32
N VAL A 250 9.99 12.26 18.17
CA VAL A 250 10.34 13.41 17.33
C VAL A 250 9.10 14.20 16.86
N LYS A 251 8.03 14.21 17.66
CA LYS A 251 6.75 14.84 17.27
C LYS A 251 6.92 16.30 16.83
N GLU A 252 7.67 17.10 17.57
CA GLU A 252 7.89 18.52 17.30
C GLU A 252 9.21 18.81 16.56
N GLU A 253 9.95 17.77 16.14
CA GLU A 253 11.29 17.92 15.58
C GLU A 253 11.41 17.21 14.23
N PRO A 254 12.05 17.82 13.21
CA PRO A 254 12.39 17.13 11.97
C PRO A 254 13.23 15.88 12.23
N PHE A 255 13.08 14.88 11.38
CA PHE A 255 13.82 13.63 11.46
C PHE A 255 14.28 13.18 10.07
N THR A 256 15.02 12.08 10.00
CA THR A 256 15.51 11.49 8.75
C THR A 256 15.06 10.04 8.65
N ILE A 257 14.64 9.63 7.46
CA ILE A 257 14.51 8.21 7.12
C ILE A 257 15.70 7.84 6.25
N THR A 258 16.53 6.92 6.73
CA THR A 258 17.60 6.32 5.95
C THR A 258 17.08 5.06 5.27
N TYR A 259 16.89 5.12 3.96
CA TYR A 259 16.52 3.97 3.14
C TYR A 259 17.77 3.27 2.65
N THR A 260 17.89 1.97 2.91
CA THR A 260 18.77 1.06 2.17
C THR A 260 17.93 0.35 1.14
N VAL A 261 18.18 0.57 -0.15
CA VAL A 261 17.41 0.00 -1.25
C VAL A 261 18.31 -0.93 -2.04
N ASP A 262 18.01 -2.22 -2.01
CA ASP A 262 18.68 -3.25 -2.81
C ASP A 262 17.86 -3.56 -4.05
N VAL A 263 18.38 -3.18 -5.21
CA VAL A 263 17.72 -3.40 -6.49
C VAL A 263 18.21 -4.71 -7.09
N LEU A 264 17.34 -5.72 -7.05
CA LEU A 264 17.62 -7.08 -7.50
C LEU A 264 17.16 -7.26 -8.94
N ASN A 265 17.10 -8.49 -9.43
CA ASN A 265 16.76 -8.78 -10.82
C ASN A 265 15.38 -8.23 -11.20
N ARG A 266 15.32 -7.46 -12.29
CA ARG A 266 14.14 -6.72 -12.75
C ARG A 266 13.60 -5.78 -11.68
N GLY A 267 14.47 -5.18 -10.87
CA GLY A 267 14.11 -4.21 -9.83
C GLY A 267 14.26 -2.76 -10.28
N GLU A 268 14.92 -2.51 -11.42
CA GLU A 268 15.20 -1.17 -11.97
C GLU A 268 13.96 -0.29 -11.97
N ASP A 269 14.09 0.91 -11.38
CA ASP A 269 13.03 1.91 -11.28
C ASP A 269 13.56 3.26 -10.77
N ASP A 270 12.67 4.25 -10.69
CA ASP A 270 12.93 5.52 -10.01
C ASP A 270 12.53 5.43 -8.52
N PHE A 271 13.48 5.65 -7.60
CA PHE A 271 13.20 5.82 -6.19
C PHE A 271 12.44 7.12 -5.97
N ALA A 272 11.17 7.01 -5.60
CA ALA A 272 10.30 8.14 -5.39
C ALA A 272 9.28 7.87 -4.27
N PRO A 273 9.71 7.89 -3.00
CA PRO A 273 8.76 7.72 -1.92
C PRO A 273 7.90 8.97 -1.79
N MET A 274 6.58 8.74 -1.86
CA MET A 274 5.53 9.73 -1.71
C MET A 274 5.04 9.76 -0.27
N VAL A 275 5.37 10.83 0.45
CA VAL A 275 4.95 10.99 1.84
C VAL A 275 3.59 11.67 1.88
N MET A 276 2.70 11.20 2.75
CA MET A 276 1.47 11.90 3.11
C MET A 276 1.65 12.53 4.48
N TYR A 277 1.24 13.79 4.60
CA TYR A 277 1.22 14.53 5.85
C TYR A 277 -0.20 14.89 6.27
N PHE A 278 -0.42 14.81 7.58
CA PHE A 278 -1.52 15.49 8.23
C PHE A 278 -1.19 16.96 8.48
N ASP A 279 -2.24 17.74 8.70
CA ASP A 279 -2.18 19.08 9.27
C ASP A 279 -1.81 19.01 10.76
N ASP A 280 -1.58 20.16 11.41
CA ASP A 280 -1.27 20.16 12.85
C ASP A 280 -2.38 19.43 13.65
N PRO A 281 -2.04 18.42 14.45
CA PRO A 281 -3.03 17.66 15.22
C PRO A 281 -3.91 18.53 16.14
N ALA A 282 -3.42 19.67 16.63
CA ALA A 282 -4.20 20.62 17.43
C ALA A 282 -5.36 21.27 16.64
N LEU A 283 -5.32 21.19 15.30
CA LEU A 283 -6.41 21.62 14.44
C LEU A 283 -7.54 20.59 14.34
N SER A 284 -7.36 19.40 14.90
CA SER A 284 -8.40 18.38 14.93
C SER A 284 -9.22 18.51 16.20
N MET A 285 -10.52 18.21 16.14
CA MET A 285 -11.34 18.21 17.35
C MET A 285 -10.82 17.16 18.34
N PRO A 286 -10.96 17.35 19.66
CA PRO A 286 -10.58 16.34 20.64
C PRO A 286 -11.21 14.98 20.31
N GLY A 287 -10.39 13.94 20.24
CA GLY A 287 -10.83 12.58 19.90
C GLY A 287 -10.96 12.29 18.40
N MET A 288 -10.78 13.27 17.52
CA MET A 288 -10.78 13.08 16.07
C MET A 288 -9.37 12.81 15.54
N PRO A 289 -9.24 12.06 14.43
CA PRO A 289 -7.97 11.90 13.73
C PRO A 289 -7.39 13.26 13.27
N PRO A 290 -6.06 13.36 13.13
CA PRO A 290 -5.43 14.46 12.41
C PRO A 290 -6.04 14.66 11.02
N MET A 291 -6.19 15.92 10.62
CA MET A 291 -6.84 16.27 9.36
C MET A 291 -5.88 16.15 8.17
N PRO A 292 -6.32 15.71 6.99
CA PRO A 292 -5.50 15.67 5.79
C PRO A 292 -4.91 17.02 5.39
N HIS A 293 -3.63 17.05 5.01
CA HIS A 293 -2.97 18.22 4.46
C HIS A 293 -2.43 17.94 3.06
N THR A 294 -1.13 17.68 2.97
CA THR A 294 -0.39 17.59 1.71
C THR A 294 0.25 16.21 1.56
N SER A 295 0.49 15.82 0.32
CA SER A 295 1.30 14.66 -0.03
C SER A 295 2.26 15.07 -1.13
N MET A 296 3.45 14.48 -1.15
CA MET A 296 4.50 14.84 -2.09
C MET A 296 5.45 13.68 -2.30
N ASP A 297 5.95 13.51 -3.52
CA ASP A 297 7.17 12.73 -3.70
C ASP A 297 8.33 13.49 -3.10
N THR A 298 9.20 12.78 -2.39
CA THR A 298 10.36 13.40 -1.73
C THR A 298 11.57 13.51 -2.66
N THR A 299 11.62 12.68 -3.70
CA THR A 299 12.66 12.66 -4.73
C THR A 299 12.21 11.82 -5.92
N PHE A 300 12.98 11.85 -7.01
CA PHE A 300 12.90 10.94 -8.16
C PHE A 300 14.31 10.59 -8.60
N PHE A 301 14.84 9.47 -8.09
CA PHE A 301 16.21 9.08 -8.37
C PHE A 301 16.28 7.73 -9.11
N PRO A 302 16.86 7.66 -10.32
CA PRO A 302 16.92 6.40 -11.06
C PRO A 302 17.86 5.40 -10.38
N MET A 303 17.37 4.17 -10.23
CA MET A 303 18.10 3.04 -9.67
C MET A 303 18.16 1.89 -10.66
N ILE A 304 19.28 1.18 -10.70
CA ILE A 304 19.51 0.06 -11.63
C ILE A 304 19.75 -1.26 -10.89
N ASP A 305 19.47 -2.37 -11.56
CA ASP A 305 19.69 -3.73 -11.06
C ASP A 305 21.13 -3.99 -10.58
N GLY A 306 21.26 -4.83 -9.56
CA GLY A 306 22.55 -5.25 -9.01
C GLY A 306 23.27 -4.19 -8.18
N LYS A 307 22.53 -3.15 -7.75
CA LYS A 307 23.05 -2.05 -6.92
C LYS A 307 22.27 -1.88 -5.62
N ARG A 308 23.01 -1.48 -4.59
CA ARG A 308 22.46 -0.93 -3.35
C ARG A 308 22.56 0.58 -3.38
N TYR A 309 21.48 1.25 -3.00
CA TYR A 309 21.42 2.69 -2.81
C TYR A 309 21.12 3.01 -1.34
N ILE A 310 21.82 3.99 -0.77
CA ILE A 310 21.51 4.50 0.57
C ILE A 310 21.08 5.96 0.44
N PHE A 311 19.81 6.21 0.70
CA PHE A 311 19.20 7.55 0.71
C PHE A 311 18.98 8.01 2.15
N LYS A 312 19.21 9.31 2.42
CA LYS A 312 18.90 9.95 3.69
C LYS A 312 17.86 11.04 3.44
N ILE A 313 16.59 10.69 3.54
CA ILE A 313 15.48 11.59 3.21
C ILE A 313 15.11 12.39 4.46
N LYS A 314 15.24 13.72 4.37
CA LYS A 314 14.81 14.65 5.41
C LYS A 314 13.29 14.68 5.47
N MET A 315 12.74 14.56 6.68
CA MET A 315 11.31 14.59 6.96
C MET A 315 10.95 15.80 7.85
N PRO A 316 9.72 16.33 7.76
CA PRO A 316 9.17 17.31 8.69
C PRO A 316 9.06 16.78 10.12
N PRO A 317 8.66 17.62 11.09
CA PRO A 317 8.30 17.16 12.43
C PRO A 317 7.37 15.96 12.43
N GLY A 318 7.65 14.98 13.29
CA GLY A 318 6.96 13.69 13.33
C GLY A 318 5.45 13.79 13.53
N LYS A 319 4.93 14.88 14.13
CA LYS A 319 3.49 15.10 14.32
C LYS A 319 2.70 15.16 13.01
N TYR A 320 3.34 15.52 11.90
CA TYR A 320 2.70 15.59 10.59
C TYR A 320 2.71 14.26 9.86
N TYR A 321 3.57 13.31 10.23
CA TYR A 321 3.77 12.07 9.48
C TYR A 321 2.52 11.18 9.52
N ASN A 322 1.93 10.90 8.37
CA ASN A 322 0.87 9.90 8.21
C ASN A 322 1.48 8.58 7.73
N LEU A 323 2.12 8.59 6.56
CA LEU A 323 2.71 7.42 5.92
C LEU A 323 3.64 7.85 4.77
N SER A 324 4.45 6.91 4.29
CA SER A 324 5.21 6.98 3.05
C SER A 324 4.81 5.83 2.13
N TYR A 325 4.37 6.14 0.90
CA TYR A 325 4.31 5.18 -0.19
C TYR A 325 5.66 5.12 -0.88
N THR A 326 6.09 3.94 -1.28
CA THR A 326 7.18 3.76 -2.22
C THR A 326 6.63 3.11 -3.48
N TRP A 327 6.78 3.80 -4.61
CA TRP A 327 6.25 3.37 -5.90
C TRP A 327 7.33 2.82 -6.81
N GLY A 328 7.02 1.73 -7.50
CA GLY A 328 7.70 1.31 -8.71
C GLY A 328 7.02 1.88 -9.94
N TRP A 329 7.37 3.10 -10.33
CA TRP A 329 6.66 3.85 -11.38
C TRP A 329 6.61 3.16 -12.74
N ARG A 330 7.64 2.39 -13.09
CA ARG A 330 7.72 1.70 -14.39
C ARG A 330 6.88 0.42 -14.43
N GLU A 331 6.72 -0.21 -13.27
CA GLU A 331 5.95 -1.45 -13.08
C GLU A 331 4.74 -1.21 -12.17
N HIS A 332 4.13 -0.02 -12.27
CA HIS A 332 2.96 0.38 -11.50
C HIS A 332 1.67 -0.05 -12.24
N PRO A 333 0.62 -0.57 -11.54
CA PRO A 333 0.35 -0.52 -10.10
C PRO A 333 0.84 -1.67 -9.19
N PRO A 334 1.37 -2.84 -9.66
CA PRO A 334 1.68 -3.93 -8.74
C PRO A 334 2.88 -3.64 -7.82
N ARG A 335 3.85 -2.82 -8.27
CA ARG A 335 5.06 -2.53 -7.49
C ARG A 335 4.83 -1.34 -6.55
N ALA A 336 4.36 -1.61 -5.34
CA ALA A 336 4.18 -0.60 -4.29
C ALA A 336 4.35 -1.18 -2.88
N GLN A 337 4.86 -0.37 -1.96
CA GLN A 337 4.95 -0.68 -0.53
C GLN A 337 4.64 0.58 0.29
N VAL A 338 4.11 0.39 1.51
CA VAL A 338 3.81 1.46 2.44
C VAL A 338 4.46 1.24 3.79
N THR A 339 4.99 2.33 4.33
CA THR A 339 5.33 2.45 5.74
C THR A 339 4.42 3.51 6.39
N GLU A 340 3.67 3.14 7.43
CA GLU A 340 2.71 4.04 8.10
C GLU A 340 3.16 4.50 9.49
N ASN A 341 2.52 5.54 10.01
CA ASN A 341 2.71 5.95 11.40
C ASN A 341 2.15 4.89 12.36
N ALA A 342 3.03 4.30 13.19
CA ALA A 342 2.69 3.25 14.16
C ALA A 342 1.60 3.68 15.17
N ALA A 343 1.49 4.99 15.44
CA ALA A 343 0.55 5.54 16.40
C ALA A 343 -0.80 5.93 15.77
N LYS A 344 -0.95 5.83 14.43
CA LYS A 344 -2.21 6.07 13.74
C LYS A 344 -3.26 5.09 14.25
N LYS A 345 -4.48 5.60 14.46
CA LYS A 345 -5.59 4.83 15.02
C LYS A 345 -6.76 4.73 14.07
N LEU A 346 -7.37 3.55 14.03
CA LEU A 346 -8.63 3.27 13.37
C LEU A 346 -9.59 2.53 14.31
N PRO A 347 -10.89 2.82 14.26
CA PRO A 347 -11.86 2.07 15.05
C PRO A 347 -12.03 0.65 14.49
N ASN A 348 -12.09 -0.35 15.37
CA ASN A 348 -12.53 -1.69 14.99
C ASN A 348 -14.06 -1.78 14.83
N GLU A 349 -14.59 -2.96 14.54
CA GLU A 349 -16.04 -3.17 14.37
C GLU A 349 -16.89 -2.76 15.59
N ALA A 350 -16.31 -2.80 16.79
CA ALA A 350 -16.95 -2.33 18.02
C ALA A 350 -16.78 -0.82 18.27
N GLY A 351 -16.18 -0.09 17.33
CA GLY A 351 -15.87 1.34 17.47
C GLY A 351 -14.68 1.64 18.39
N VAL A 352 -13.95 0.62 18.85
CA VAL A 352 -12.80 0.79 19.75
C VAL A 352 -11.58 1.21 18.93
N PRO A 353 -10.94 2.36 19.22
CA PRO A 353 -9.74 2.77 18.52
C PRO A 353 -8.56 1.82 18.77
N ARG A 354 -7.98 1.29 17.70
CA ARG A 354 -6.77 0.46 17.69
C ARG A 354 -5.67 1.16 16.92
N THR A 355 -4.41 1.06 17.36
CA THR A 355 -3.29 1.44 16.50
C THR A 355 -3.16 0.45 15.34
N LEU A 356 -2.52 0.85 14.25
CA LEU A 356 -2.28 -0.07 13.13
C LEU A 356 -1.42 -1.28 13.53
N VAL A 357 -0.46 -1.08 14.43
CA VAL A 357 0.30 -2.19 15.01
C VAL A 357 -0.60 -3.16 15.80
N GLN A 358 -1.61 -2.65 16.51
CA GLN A 358 -2.57 -3.50 17.21
C GLN A 358 -3.48 -4.28 16.26
N TRP A 359 -3.86 -3.70 15.12
CA TRP A 359 -4.59 -4.42 14.07
C TRP A 359 -3.81 -5.64 13.58
N GLU A 360 -2.53 -5.45 13.27
CA GLU A 360 -1.64 -6.56 12.91
C GLU A 360 -1.52 -7.60 14.03
N GLN A 361 -1.35 -7.16 15.28
CA GLN A 361 -1.22 -8.06 16.45
C GLN A 361 -2.50 -8.86 16.70
N ASP A 362 -3.67 -8.26 16.52
CA ASP A 362 -4.97 -8.93 16.69
C ASP A 362 -5.17 -10.05 15.65
N VAL A 363 -4.50 -9.96 14.49
CA VAL A 363 -4.55 -10.98 13.43
C VAL A 363 -3.45 -12.03 13.59
N PHE A 364 -2.19 -11.60 13.61
CA PHE A 364 -1.02 -12.49 13.49
C PHE A 364 -0.38 -12.85 14.84
N GLY A 365 -0.82 -12.23 15.93
CA GLY A 365 -0.22 -12.36 17.26
C GLY A 365 0.96 -11.42 17.49
N MET A 366 1.42 -11.31 18.74
CA MET A 366 2.43 -10.31 19.14
C MET A 366 3.83 -10.56 18.57
N ALA A 367 4.20 -11.82 18.37
CA ALA A 367 5.52 -12.22 17.88
C ALA A 367 5.38 -13.48 17.01
N PRO A 368 4.91 -13.34 15.76
CA PRO A 368 4.69 -14.45 14.85
C PRO A 368 5.93 -15.34 14.65
N THR A 369 7.15 -14.81 14.76
CA THR A 369 8.37 -15.59 14.54
C THR A 369 8.96 -16.21 15.80
N ALA A 370 8.38 -15.97 16.99
CA ALA A 370 8.95 -16.43 18.26
C ALA A 370 8.95 -17.96 18.42
N SER A 371 8.07 -18.68 17.72
CA SER A 371 8.01 -20.14 17.74
C SER A 371 7.45 -20.67 16.42
N VAL A 372 7.65 -21.96 16.14
CA VAL A 372 7.01 -22.62 15.00
C VAL A 372 5.48 -22.55 15.12
N GLU A 373 4.93 -22.77 16.31
CA GLU A 373 3.49 -22.72 16.55
C GLU A 373 2.91 -21.33 16.22
N ASN A 374 3.54 -20.26 16.72
CA ASN A 374 3.12 -18.88 16.43
C ASN A 374 3.18 -18.59 14.93
N LYS A 375 4.25 -19.02 14.26
CA LYS A 375 4.41 -18.82 12.81
C LYS A 375 3.30 -19.51 12.03
N LEU A 376 2.99 -20.76 12.38
CA LEU A 376 1.91 -21.51 11.72
C LEU A 376 0.53 -20.93 12.02
N ALA A 377 0.29 -20.43 13.23
CA ALA A 377 -0.94 -19.75 13.58
C ALA A 377 -1.12 -18.44 12.78
N ALA A 378 -0.04 -17.67 12.59
CA ALA A 378 -0.03 -16.46 11.78
C ALA A 378 -0.25 -16.76 10.29
N ILE A 379 0.50 -17.71 9.71
CA ILE A 379 0.33 -18.12 8.30
C ILE A 379 -1.06 -18.72 8.05
N ALA A 380 -1.69 -19.35 9.06
CA ALA A 380 -3.06 -19.83 8.94
C ALA A 380 -4.10 -18.71 8.74
N LYS A 381 -3.76 -17.45 9.03
CA LYS A 381 -4.63 -16.30 8.74
C LYS A 381 -4.65 -15.89 7.27
N ILE A 382 -3.60 -16.22 6.53
CA ILE A 382 -3.52 -15.96 5.09
C ILE A 382 -4.44 -16.94 4.35
N GLY A 383 -5.16 -16.46 3.34
CA GLY A 383 -6.09 -17.22 2.52
C GLY A 383 -5.44 -18.34 1.72
N GLU A 384 -6.15 -19.46 1.56
CA GLU A 384 -5.65 -20.64 0.82
C GLU A 384 -5.48 -20.40 -0.69
N LEU A 385 -6.15 -19.39 -1.23
CA LEU A 385 -6.01 -18.98 -2.63
C LEU A 385 -4.80 -18.05 -2.85
N ALA A 386 -4.08 -17.66 -1.79
CA ALA A 386 -2.88 -16.83 -1.91
C ALA A 386 -1.82 -17.57 -2.73
N PRO A 387 -1.32 -16.98 -3.83
CA PRO A 387 -0.23 -17.56 -4.61
C PRO A 387 0.97 -17.99 -3.76
N GLU A 388 1.36 -17.15 -2.81
CA GLU A 388 2.47 -17.34 -1.89
C GLU A 388 2.23 -18.52 -0.95
N LYS A 389 1.01 -18.65 -0.41
CA LYS A 389 0.63 -19.76 0.48
C LYS A 389 0.54 -21.08 -0.28
N ARG A 390 0.11 -21.07 -1.54
CA ARG A 390 0.10 -22.27 -2.40
C ARG A 390 1.51 -22.77 -2.70
N MET A 391 2.45 -21.86 -3.03
CA MET A 391 3.86 -22.20 -3.15
C MET A 391 4.40 -22.80 -1.84
N TRP A 392 4.06 -22.19 -0.70
CA TRP A 392 4.47 -22.67 0.62
C TRP A 392 3.90 -24.07 0.94
N GLN A 393 2.62 -24.31 0.66
CA GLN A 393 1.98 -25.62 0.85
C GLN A 393 2.64 -26.70 0.00
N ALA A 394 2.92 -26.40 -1.28
CA ALA A 394 3.59 -27.32 -2.17
C ALA A 394 4.98 -27.72 -1.63
N MET A 395 5.76 -26.75 -1.12
CA MET A 395 7.08 -27.05 -0.53
C MET A 395 6.97 -27.85 0.76
N ARG A 396 6.01 -27.53 1.63
CA ARG A 396 5.79 -28.29 2.88
C ARG A 396 5.38 -29.73 2.62
N GLN A 397 4.51 -29.95 1.65
CA GLN A 397 4.12 -31.30 1.24
C GLN A 397 5.31 -32.05 0.66
N ALA A 398 6.12 -31.41 -0.19
CA ALA A 398 7.35 -32.00 -0.73
C ALA A 398 8.34 -32.43 0.37
N ILE A 399 8.50 -31.65 1.45
CA ILE A 399 9.30 -32.04 2.62
C ILE A 399 8.65 -33.17 3.41
N GLY A 400 7.34 -33.13 3.62
CA GLY A 400 6.59 -34.20 4.30
C GLY A 400 6.81 -35.56 3.63
N TYR A 401 6.71 -35.59 2.31
CA TYR A 401 7.01 -36.76 1.49
C TYR A 401 8.47 -37.23 1.57
N ALA A 402 9.43 -36.31 1.73
CA ALA A 402 10.83 -36.66 1.94
C ALA A 402 11.10 -37.28 3.33
N ASN A 403 10.28 -36.92 4.34
CA ASN A 403 10.42 -37.40 5.72
C ASN A 403 9.63 -38.70 5.99
N ASP A 404 8.57 -38.99 5.24
CA ASP A 404 7.73 -40.19 5.40
C ASP A 404 8.39 -41.46 4.83
N THR A 405 9.59 -41.73 5.33
CA THR A 405 10.37 -42.95 5.08
C THR A 405 9.98 -44.10 6.02
N ALA A 406 8.91 -43.94 6.82
CA ALA A 406 8.75 -44.70 8.06
C ALA A 406 7.58 -45.70 8.12
N THR A 407 6.73 -45.85 7.10
CA THR A 407 5.64 -46.86 7.20
C THR A 407 5.55 -47.89 6.07
N THR A 408 6.36 -47.80 5.02
CA THR A 408 6.68 -48.94 4.16
C THR A 408 8.02 -48.70 3.46
N PRO A 409 9.01 -49.61 3.55
CA PRO A 409 10.22 -49.49 2.73
C PRO A 409 9.83 -49.57 1.25
N GLY A 410 9.93 -48.46 0.51
CA GLY A 410 9.93 -48.49 -0.96
C GLY A 410 8.80 -47.81 -1.71
N ALA A 411 8.18 -46.76 -1.20
CA ALA A 411 7.66 -45.72 -2.08
C ALA A 411 7.93 -44.34 -1.46
N PRO A 412 9.07 -43.69 -1.77
CA PRO A 412 9.09 -42.22 -1.74
C PRO A 412 7.84 -41.71 -2.48
N ALA A 413 7.35 -40.50 -2.18
CA ALA A 413 6.39 -39.87 -3.09
C ALA A 413 6.87 -40.11 -4.52
N SER A 414 5.98 -40.69 -5.32
CA SER A 414 6.33 -40.98 -6.70
C SER A 414 6.85 -39.67 -7.31
N ASP A 415 7.86 -39.73 -8.16
CA ASP A 415 8.35 -38.51 -8.85
C ASP A 415 7.18 -37.74 -9.50
N VAL A 416 6.08 -38.44 -9.80
CA VAL A 416 4.79 -37.90 -10.24
C VAL A 416 4.15 -36.94 -9.22
N GLU A 417 4.09 -37.28 -7.93
CA GLU A 417 3.51 -36.43 -6.88
C GLU A 417 4.35 -35.16 -6.66
N ILE A 418 5.68 -35.28 -6.57
CA ILE A 418 6.56 -34.12 -6.44
C ILE A 418 6.43 -33.21 -7.67
N ARG A 419 6.35 -33.78 -8.89
CA ARG A 419 6.12 -33.01 -10.11
C ARG A 419 4.79 -32.27 -10.09
N ALA A 420 3.72 -32.90 -9.62
CA ALA A 420 2.41 -32.25 -9.48
C ALA A 420 2.46 -31.06 -8.49
N LEU A 421 3.18 -31.21 -7.37
CA LEU A 421 3.41 -30.10 -6.44
C LEU A 421 4.20 -28.96 -7.09
N MET A 422 5.23 -29.27 -7.88
CA MET A 422 6.01 -28.24 -8.57
C MET A 422 5.22 -27.58 -9.70
N ASP A 423 4.31 -28.31 -10.35
CA ASP A 423 3.37 -27.73 -11.33
C ASP A 423 2.45 -26.71 -10.66
N GLU A 424 1.89 -27.03 -9.49
CA GLU A 424 1.09 -26.04 -8.73
C GLU A 424 1.96 -24.89 -8.22
N ALA A 425 3.17 -25.14 -7.72
CA ALA A 425 4.07 -24.08 -7.28
C ALA A 425 4.45 -23.12 -8.43
N LEU A 426 4.74 -23.64 -9.62
CA LEU A 426 5.03 -22.83 -10.81
C LEU A 426 3.82 -22.04 -11.29
N ALA A 427 2.62 -22.63 -11.22
CA ALA A 427 1.40 -21.93 -11.61
C ALA A 427 1.01 -20.86 -10.58
N ALA A 428 1.23 -21.10 -9.28
CA ALA A 428 1.06 -20.11 -8.23
C ALA A 428 2.10 -19.00 -8.35
N PHE A 429 3.34 -19.32 -8.69
CA PHE A 429 4.37 -18.33 -9.00
C PHE A 429 3.97 -17.39 -10.15
N ASP A 430 3.31 -17.92 -11.20
CA ASP A 430 2.76 -17.09 -12.29
C ASP A 430 1.60 -16.20 -11.83
N ASP A 431 0.75 -16.66 -10.89
CA ASP A 431 -0.27 -15.81 -10.28
C ASP A 431 0.37 -14.67 -9.47
N TRP A 432 1.36 -15.00 -8.63
CA TRP A 432 2.10 -14.07 -7.77
C TRP A 432 2.76 -12.93 -8.58
N GLY A 433 3.36 -13.25 -9.72
CA GLY A 433 4.00 -12.26 -10.59
C GLY A 433 3.04 -11.20 -11.18
N HIS A 434 1.72 -11.40 -11.14
CA HIS A 434 0.75 -10.60 -11.88
C HIS A 434 -0.40 -10.06 -11.00
N ARG A 435 -0.15 -8.97 -10.26
CA ARG A 435 -1.21 -8.35 -9.41
C ARG A 435 -2.29 -7.59 -10.19
N THR A 436 -2.17 -7.44 -11.51
CA THR A 436 -3.17 -6.79 -12.41
C THR A 436 -4.20 -7.77 -13.00
N ARG A 437 -4.22 -9.00 -12.49
CA ARG A 437 -5.30 -9.96 -12.68
C ARG A 437 -5.59 -10.66 -11.35
N LEU A 438 -6.76 -11.27 -11.23
CA LEU A 438 -7.05 -12.09 -10.05
C LEU A 438 -6.34 -13.45 -10.16
N PRO A 439 -5.84 -14.02 -9.05
CA PRO A 439 -5.22 -15.34 -9.04
C PRO A 439 -6.23 -16.45 -9.39
N ARG A 440 -5.73 -17.58 -9.87
CA ARG A 440 -6.57 -18.75 -10.23
C ARG A 440 -7.49 -19.17 -9.08
N GLY A 441 -8.78 -19.34 -9.40
CA GLY A 441 -9.82 -19.72 -8.44
C GLY A 441 -10.72 -18.56 -8.02
N ILE A 442 -10.37 -17.32 -8.39
CA ILE A 442 -11.19 -16.14 -8.15
C ILE A 442 -11.83 -15.67 -9.46
N VAL A 443 -13.11 -15.30 -9.40
CA VAL A 443 -13.86 -14.78 -10.56
C VAL A 443 -14.14 -13.30 -10.34
N ALA A 444 -13.81 -12.46 -11.31
CA ALA A 444 -14.13 -11.04 -11.28
C ALA A 444 -15.64 -10.81 -11.41
N ASP A 445 -16.16 -9.81 -10.72
CA ASP A 445 -17.55 -9.38 -10.86
C ASP A 445 -17.77 -8.75 -12.25
N PRO A 446 -18.60 -9.35 -13.13
CA PRO A 446 -18.83 -8.82 -14.47
C PRO A 446 -19.54 -7.45 -14.47
N ASP A 447 -20.20 -7.07 -13.37
CA ASP A 447 -20.96 -5.83 -13.25
C ASP A 447 -20.16 -4.67 -12.65
N ALA A 448 -18.99 -4.94 -12.08
CA ALA A 448 -18.07 -3.92 -11.56
C ALA A 448 -17.18 -3.35 -12.67
N ASP A 449 -16.75 -2.09 -12.52
CA ASP A 449 -15.72 -1.49 -13.38
C ASP A 449 -14.32 -2.06 -13.03
N ALA A 450 -14.09 -2.41 -11.76
CA ALA A 450 -12.94 -3.17 -11.30
C ALA A 450 -13.31 -4.13 -10.15
N THR A 451 -12.67 -5.29 -10.09
CA THR A 451 -12.70 -6.20 -8.95
C THR A 451 -11.34 -6.22 -8.27
N LEU A 452 -11.32 -5.99 -6.97
CA LEU A 452 -10.12 -6.05 -6.13
C LEU A 452 -10.23 -7.24 -5.17
N LEU A 453 -9.11 -7.89 -4.89
CA LEU A 453 -9.01 -9.00 -3.96
C LEU A 453 -7.93 -8.70 -2.92
N TYR A 454 -8.31 -8.73 -1.64
CA TYR A 454 -7.40 -8.82 -0.51
C TYR A 454 -7.04 -10.27 -0.26
N ILE A 455 -5.75 -10.61 -0.32
CA ILE A 455 -5.24 -11.93 0.01
C ILE A 455 -3.73 -11.88 0.29
N ASN A 456 -3.21 -12.68 1.24
CA ASN A 456 -1.82 -12.59 1.73
C ASN A 456 -1.49 -11.19 2.23
N ASN A 457 -2.45 -10.50 2.86
CA ASN A 457 -2.30 -9.10 3.24
C ASN A 457 -1.84 -8.18 2.09
N THR A 458 -2.14 -8.58 0.85
CA THR A 458 -1.79 -7.92 -0.41
C THR A 458 -3.07 -7.65 -1.20
N MET A 459 -2.99 -6.78 -2.21
CA MET A 459 -4.11 -6.53 -3.11
C MET A 459 -3.79 -6.94 -4.55
N TYR A 460 -4.71 -7.69 -5.16
CA TYR A 460 -4.78 -7.99 -6.59
C TYR A 460 -5.97 -7.25 -7.18
N GLY A 461 -5.89 -6.84 -8.44
CA GLY A 461 -6.99 -6.13 -9.10
C GLY A 461 -7.16 -6.51 -10.55
N GLN A 462 -8.40 -6.55 -11.02
CA GLN A 462 -8.73 -6.85 -12.40
C GLN A 462 -9.82 -5.91 -12.90
N MET A 463 -9.56 -5.28 -14.05
CA MET A 463 -10.54 -4.42 -14.72
C MET A 463 -11.64 -5.24 -15.38
N LYS A 464 -12.80 -4.62 -15.58
CA LYS A 464 -13.86 -5.18 -16.43
C LYS A 464 -13.31 -5.46 -17.84
N GLY A 465 -13.42 -6.71 -18.27
CA GLY A 465 -12.87 -7.16 -19.56
C GLY A 465 -11.36 -7.47 -19.54
N GLY A 466 -10.70 -7.34 -18.39
CA GLY A 466 -9.26 -7.56 -18.23
C GLY A 466 -8.40 -6.42 -18.80
N GLY A 467 -7.09 -6.68 -18.91
CA GLY A 467 -6.13 -5.74 -19.49
C GLY A 467 -5.47 -4.81 -18.47
N ARG A 468 -5.00 -3.66 -18.94
CA ARG A 468 -4.30 -2.68 -18.09
C ARG A 468 -5.28 -2.03 -17.10
N PRO A 469 -4.83 -1.68 -15.89
CA PRO A 469 -5.64 -1.06 -14.85
C PRO A 469 -5.93 0.43 -15.15
N VAL A 470 -6.73 0.68 -16.19
CA VAL A 470 -7.08 2.03 -16.67
C VAL A 470 -8.58 2.26 -16.52
N LEU A 471 -8.97 3.32 -15.82
CA LEU A 471 -10.36 3.69 -15.55
C LEU A 471 -10.83 4.80 -16.50
N ASP A 472 -10.86 4.52 -17.81
CA ASP A 472 -11.18 5.50 -18.85
C ASP A 472 -12.55 6.17 -18.71
N LYS A 473 -13.49 5.46 -18.09
CA LYS A 473 -14.85 5.92 -17.84
C LYS A 473 -14.91 7.21 -17.02
N TRP A 474 -14.00 7.41 -16.06
CA TRP A 474 -13.98 8.61 -15.25
C TRP A 474 -13.18 9.71 -15.94
N ARG A 475 -13.93 10.59 -16.60
CA ARG A 475 -13.42 11.76 -17.33
C ARG A 475 -13.97 13.07 -16.78
N LEU A 476 -15.22 13.05 -16.30
CA LEU A 476 -15.96 14.23 -15.86
C LEU A 476 -16.56 14.03 -14.47
N ARG A 477 -16.80 15.14 -13.76
CA ARG A 477 -17.59 15.14 -12.51
C ARG A 477 -18.98 14.54 -12.73
N GLY A 478 -19.44 13.77 -11.75
CA GLY A 478 -20.69 13.01 -11.76
C GLY A 478 -20.55 11.59 -12.33
N THR A 479 -19.34 11.15 -12.68
CA THR A 479 -19.14 9.78 -13.19
C THR A 479 -19.40 8.77 -12.07
N ASN A 480 -20.15 7.72 -12.39
CA ASN A 480 -20.34 6.58 -11.50
C ASN A 480 -19.29 5.50 -11.74
N VAL A 481 -18.60 5.07 -10.67
CA VAL A 481 -17.58 4.02 -10.69
C VAL A 481 -17.99 2.92 -9.72
N LYS A 482 -18.00 1.68 -10.19
CA LYS A 482 -18.36 0.49 -9.41
C LYS A 482 -17.14 -0.35 -9.12
N ILE A 483 -16.87 -0.61 -7.85
CA ILE A 483 -15.78 -1.47 -7.41
C ILE A 483 -16.36 -2.63 -6.61
N THR A 484 -15.93 -3.84 -6.93
CA THR A 484 -16.18 -5.01 -6.08
C THR A 484 -14.91 -5.33 -5.33
N LEU A 485 -15.04 -5.50 -4.02
CA LEU A 485 -13.99 -5.88 -3.09
C LEU A 485 -14.23 -7.33 -2.67
N LEU A 486 -13.21 -8.16 -2.81
CA LEU A 486 -13.20 -9.54 -2.37
C LEU A 486 -12.16 -9.70 -1.27
N ASN A 487 -12.42 -10.54 -0.28
CA ASN A 487 -11.49 -10.87 0.77
C ASN A 487 -11.31 -12.39 0.83
N GLY A 488 -10.11 -12.84 0.46
CA GLY A 488 -9.71 -14.25 0.51
C GLY A 488 -8.99 -14.64 1.80
N ASP A 489 -8.62 -13.69 2.66
CA ASP A 489 -7.94 -13.92 3.93
C ASP A 489 -8.94 -14.24 5.07
N HIS A 490 -8.43 -14.85 6.14
CA HIS A 490 -9.21 -15.26 7.31
C HIS A 490 -9.28 -14.16 8.40
N PHE A 491 -9.14 -12.91 7.99
CA PHE A 491 -9.27 -11.74 8.85
C PHE A 491 -9.93 -10.58 8.10
N LEU A 492 -10.35 -9.58 8.86
CA LEU A 492 -11.11 -8.45 8.35
C LEU A 492 -10.17 -7.53 7.55
N HIS A 493 -10.58 -7.19 6.34
CA HIS A 493 -9.95 -6.10 5.58
C HIS A 493 -10.88 -4.89 5.55
N SER A 494 -10.30 -3.71 5.31
CA SER A 494 -11.07 -2.51 5.05
C SER A 494 -10.65 -1.85 3.74
N TYR A 495 -11.49 -0.95 3.24
CA TYR A 495 -11.23 -0.20 2.03
C TYR A 495 -11.17 1.31 2.30
N LEU A 496 -10.14 1.95 1.74
CA LEU A 496 -9.97 3.40 1.72
C LEU A 496 -9.58 3.85 0.32
N ASN A 497 -10.18 4.95 -0.13
CA ASN A 497 -9.78 5.65 -1.36
C ASN A 497 -9.56 7.14 -1.05
N PRO A 498 -8.33 7.64 -1.22
CA PRO A 498 -8.03 9.07 -1.14
C PRO A 498 -8.15 9.75 -2.50
N ASP A 499 -8.38 11.05 -2.46
CA ASP A 499 -8.25 11.98 -3.57
C ASP A 499 -6.84 12.58 -3.58
N PHE A 500 -6.16 12.53 -4.72
CA PHE A 500 -4.82 13.08 -4.94
C PHE A 500 -4.86 14.46 -5.62
N GLY A 501 -5.50 15.42 -4.95
CA GLY A 501 -5.52 16.83 -5.37
C GLY A 501 -6.60 17.19 -6.40
N GLY A 502 -7.52 16.29 -6.73
CA GLY A 502 -8.66 16.59 -7.60
C GLY A 502 -9.66 17.58 -6.98
N SER A 503 -9.91 17.45 -5.68
CA SER A 503 -10.84 18.32 -4.93
C SER A 503 -10.18 19.56 -4.35
N ARG A 504 -8.89 19.48 -3.97
CA ARG A 504 -8.18 20.52 -3.20
C ARG A 504 -6.96 21.12 -3.88
N GLY A 505 -6.48 20.53 -4.97
CA GLY A 505 -5.47 21.11 -5.84
C GLY A 505 -4.15 20.36 -5.81
N TRP A 506 -3.41 20.54 -6.90
CA TRP A 506 -2.15 19.89 -7.21
C TRP A 506 -1.13 20.92 -7.67
N GLU A 507 0.11 20.81 -7.20
CA GLU A 507 1.21 21.73 -7.48
C GLU A 507 2.36 20.98 -8.18
N ASN A 508 2.76 21.46 -9.37
CA ASN A 508 3.80 20.82 -10.16
C ASN A 508 5.21 21.31 -9.80
N GLN A 509 5.73 20.85 -8.68
CA GLN A 509 7.03 21.33 -8.20
C GLN A 509 8.26 20.67 -8.83
N PHE A 510 8.12 19.49 -9.43
CA PHE A 510 9.31 18.72 -9.83
C PHE A 510 9.90 19.21 -11.14
N GLN A 511 11.20 19.51 -11.09
CA GLN A 511 12.03 19.66 -12.27
C GLN A 511 12.32 18.30 -12.92
N SER A 512 12.44 18.28 -14.24
CA SER A 512 12.65 17.05 -14.99
C SER A 512 14.02 16.42 -14.69
N THR A 513 14.04 15.21 -14.14
CA THR A 513 15.26 14.39 -13.93
C THR A 513 15.74 13.64 -15.19
N LYS A 514 15.15 13.94 -16.35
CA LYS A 514 15.43 13.29 -17.64
C LYS A 514 16.92 13.31 -18.02
N ASP A 515 17.65 14.36 -17.63
CA ASP A 515 19.06 14.53 -18.00
C ASP A 515 19.99 13.47 -17.37
N ILE A 516 19.53 12.77 -16.34
CA ILE A 516 20.27 11.65 -15.73
C ILE A 516 19.54 10.31 -15.87
N GLY A 517 18.56 10.20 -16.78
CA GLY A 517 17.84 8.96 -17.06
C GLY A 517 16.56 8.72 -16.23
N GLY A 518 16.15 9.67 -15.38
CA GLY A 518 14.88 9.60 -14.67
C GLY A 518 13.68 9.88 -15.58
N SER A 519 12.49 9.46 -15.16
CA SER A 519 11.27 9.61 -15.98
C SER A 519 10.80 11.08 -16.14
N GLY A 520 11.38 12.02 -15.38
CA GLY A 520 11.11 13.46 -15.47
C GLY A 520 9.77 13.90 -14.90
N CYS A 521 9.46 15.21 -14.98
CA CYS A 521 8.26 15.86 -14.39
C CYS A 521 6.90 15.37 -14.95
N TRP A 522 6.94 14.47 -15.93
CA TRP A 522 5.78 13.83 -16.55
C TRP A 522 5.16 12.76 -15.65
N PHE A 523 5.93 12.20 -14.71
CA PHE A 523 5.50 11.11 -13.82
C PHE A 523 5.51 11.47 -12.33
N THR A 524 5.82 12.71 -11.97
CA THR A 524 5.93 13.13 -10.57
C THR A 524 4.60 13.61 -9.99
N PHE A 525 4.36 13.49 -8.70
CA PHE A 525 3.19 14.11 -8.05
C PHE A 525 3.48 15.48 -7.45
N GLY A 526 4.70 16.02 -7.55
CA GLY A 526 4.99 17.35 -7.00
C GLY A 526 4.55 17.42 -5.55
N ARG A 527 3.67 18.37 -5.24
CA ARG A 527 2.90 18.40 -3.99
C ARG A 527 1.42 18.46 -4.31
N PHE A 528 0.58 17.80 -3.53
CA PHE A 528 -0.87 17.89 -3.71
C PHE A 528 -1.60 17.80 -2.40
N GLN A 529 -2.76 18.45 -2.35
CA GLN A 529 -3.57 18.42 -1.15
C GLN A 529 -4.52 17.24 -1.20
N TRP A 530 -4.27 16.25 -0.36
CA TRP A 530 -5.05 15.04 -0.35
C TRP A 530 -6.32 15.17 0.50
N TRP A 531 -7.30 14.34 0.17
CA TRP A 531 -8.54 14.19 0.93
C TRP A 531 -8.99 12.74 0.93
N MET A 532 -9.92 12.36 1.81
CA MET A 532 -10.50 11.01 1.80
C MET A 532 -11.86 11.03 1.10
N ASN A 533 -12.03 10.18 0.09
CA ASN A 533 -13.32 10.00 -0.59
C ASN A 533 -14.22 9.01 0.12
N VAL A 534 -13.63 7.98 0.73
CA VAL A 534 -14.32 6.93 1.49
C VAL A 534 -13.33 6.20 2.40
N GLY A 535 -13.83 5.64 3.50
CA GLY A 535 -13.05 4.78 4.38
C GLY A 535 -12.36 5.52 5.52
N GLY A 536 -11.60 4.75 6.29
CA GLY A 536 -10.82 5.26 7.41
C GLY A 536 -11.68 5.76 8.57
N PRO A 537 -11.24 6.81 9.30
CA PRO A 537 -11.90 7.25 10.54
C PRO A 537 -13.28 7.87 10.32
N PHE A 538 -13.73 8.02 9.07
CA PHE A 538 -14.98 8.67 8.69
C PHE A 538 -16.06 7.69 8.24
N GLY A 539 -15.77 6.39 8.25
CA GLY A 539 -16.71 5.33 7.90
C GLY A 539 -15.99 4.17 7.25
N MET A 540 -15.60 3.18 8.06
CA MET A 540 -14.92 1.98 7.56
C MET A 540 -15.81 1.25 6.56
N VAL A 541 -15.22 0.85 5.43
CA VAL A 541 -15.83 -0.04 4.44
C VAL A 541 -15.19 -1.41 4.64
N ASN A 542 -15.78 -2.20 5.51
CA ASN A 542 -15.24 -3.50 5.90
C ASN A 542 -15.58 -4.56 4.87
N VAL A 543 -14.61 -5.42 4.55
CA VAL A 543 -14.79 -6.60 3.71
C VAL A 543 -14.58 -7.82 4.58
N GLN A 544 -15.67 -8.55 4.82
CA GLN A 544 -15.68 -9.67 5.76
C GLN A 544 -14.69 -10.78 5.32
N PRO A 545 -14.12 -11.55 6.26
CA PRO A 545 -13.22 -12.66 5.94
C PRO A 545 -13.84 -13.70 5.00
N VAL A 546 -12.99 -14.50 4.35
CA VAL A 546 -13.44 -15.69 3.61
C VAL A 546 -14.29 -16.61 4.50
N ASN A 547 -15.41 -17.09 3.96
CA ASN A 547 -16.27 -18.05 4.65
C ASN A 547 -15.92 -19.48 4.21
N GLY A 548 -15.53 -20.31 5.19
CA GLY A 548 -15.10 -21.69 4.97
C GLY A 548 -13.59 -21.88 5.12
N VAL A 549 -13.13 -23.10 4.87
CA VAL A 549 -11.72 -23.51 4.92
C VAL A 549 -11.33 -24.19 3.63
N GLY A 550 -10.06 -24.09 3.25
CA GLY A 550 -9.54 -24.73 2.03
C GLY A 550 -9.83 -23.93 0.76
N LEU A 551 -9.62 -24.57 -0.39
CA LEU A 551 -9.76 -23.97 -1.72
C LEU A 551 -11.22 -23.69 -2.12
N ASP A 552 -12.19 -24.30 -1.42
CA ASP A 552 -13.63 -24.10 -1.63
C ASP A 552 -14.20 -22.93 -0.81
N GLY A 553 -13.34 -22.21 -0.07
CA GLY A 553 -13.74 -21.04 0.69
C GLY A 553 -14.34 -19.97 -0.23
N ILE A 554 -15.46 -19.38 0.20
CA ILE A 554 -16.14 -18.31 -0.54
C ILE A 554 -15.56 -16.98 -0.05
N PRO A 555 -14.87 -16.20 -0.92
CA PRO A 555 -14.36 -14.90 -0.51
C PRO A 555 -15.48 -14.03 0.06
N GLY A 556 -15.18 -13.31 1.15
CA GLY A 556 -16.08 -12.25 1.57
C GLY A 556 -16.16 -11.18 0.48
N MET A 557 -17.29 -10.49 0.37
CA MET A 557 -17.56 -9.56 -0.70
C MET A 557 -18.17 -8.28 -0.15
N HIS A 558 -17.75 -7.14 -0.71
CA HIS A 558 -18.37 -5.84 -0.49
C HIS A 558 -18.31 -5.02 -1.78
N LYS A 559 -19.35 -4.24 -2.09
CA LYS A 559 -19.41 -3.39 -3.27
C LYS A 559 -19.32 -1.93 -2.88
N VAL A 560 -18.63 -1.14 -3.69
CA VAL A 560 -18.51 0.31 -3.51
C VAL A 560 -18.92 1.01 -4.80
N ASP A 561 -20.00 1.78 -4.70
CA ASP A 561 -20.57 2.56 -5.79
C ASP A 561 -20.28 4.04 -5.57
N PHE A 562 -19.32 4.58 -6.32
CA PHE A 562 -18.94 5.98 -6.26
C PHE A 562 -19.72 6.84 -7.24
N THR A 563 -20.07 8.05 -6.82
CA THR A 563 -20.31 9.20 -7.69
C THR A 563 -19.17 10.21 -7.49
N MET A 564 -18.30 10.35 -8.50
CA MET A 564 -17.10 11.18 -8.45
C MET A 564 -17.41 12.65 -8.80
N ASN A 565 -17.49 13.55 -7.82
CA ASN A 565 -17.84 14.98 -8.01
C ASN A 565 -16.65 15.93 -8.15
N TYR A 566 -15.48 15.40 -8.53
CA TYR A 566 -14.29 16.15 -8.88
C TYR A 566 -13.67 15.56 -10.16
N GLU A 567 -12.86 16.36 -10.87
CA GLU A 567 -12.14 15.88 -12.06
C GLU A 567 -11.05 14.89 -11.66
N PRO A 568 -10.85 13.82 -12.44
CA PRO A 568 -9.69 12.98 -12.25
C PRO A 568 -8.41 13.80 -12.47
N SER A 569 -7.36 13.47 -11.74
CA SER A 569 -6.02 13.87 -12.16
C SER A 569 -5.70 13.20 -13.50
N PRO A 570 -5.10 13.90 -14.49
CA PRO A 570 -4.64 13.29 -15.73
C PRO A 570 -3.57 12.19 -15.53
N ARG A 571 -2.99 12.07 -14.33
CA ARG A 571 -1.87 11.16 -14.03
C ARG A 571 -2.32 9.88 -13.32
N LEU A 572 -2.97 10.01 -12.17
CA LEU A 572 -3.55 8.89 -11.42
C LEU A 572 -5.01 9.20 -11.13
N ARG A 573 -5.88 8.29 -11.55
CA ARG A 573 -7.31 8.45 -11.31
C ARG A 573 -7.62 8.03 -9.89
N MET A 574 -7.38 6.77 -9.56
CA MET A 574 -7.94 6.18 -8.34
C MET A 574 -6.89 5.37 -7.59
N TYR A 575 -6.74 5.65 -6.30
CA TYR A 575 -5.84 4.92 -5.41
C TYR A 575 -6.62 4.20 -4.31
N GLN A 576 -6.28 2.97 -3.99
CA GLN A 576 -7.09 2.12 -3.13
C GLN A 576 -6.18 1.29 -2.23
N PHE A 577 -6.56 1.17 -0.96
CA PHE A 577 -5.77 0.40 -0.01
C PHE A 577 -6.57 -0.12 1.18
N ASP A 578 -5.97 -1.05 1.92
CA ASP A 578 -6.45 -1.39 3.26
C ASP A 578 -5.88 -0.45 4.32
N PRO A 579 -6.70 0.40 4.97
CA PRO A 579 -6.20 1.29 6.00
C PRO A 579 -5.83 0.59 7.32
N ALA A 580 -6.27 -0.65 7.55
CA ALA A 580 -5.96 -1.43 8.75
C ALA A 580 -4.68 -2.28 8.59
N HIS A 581 -4.42 -2.75 7.37
CA HIS A 581 -3.35 -3.70 7.04
C HIS A 581 -2.56 -3.29 5.77
N HIS A 582 -2.01 -2.07 5.77
CA HIS A 582 -1.66 -1.33 4.55
C HIS A 582 -0.35 -1.75 3.84
N GLU A 583 0.53 -2.55 4.46
CA GLU A 583 1.92 -2.74 4.02
C GLU A 583 2.09 -2.89 2.49
N THR A 584 1.45 -3.89 1.90
CA THR A 584 1.45 -4.18 0.45
C THR A 584 0.04 -4.22 -0.13
N ALA A 585 -1.01 -4.11 0.70
CA ALA A 585 -2.43 -4.11 0.34
C ALA A 585 -2.85 -2.81 -0.35
N ILE A 586 -2.34 -2.61 -1.56
CA ILE A 586 -2.39 -1.37 -2.32
C ILE A 586 -2.72 -1.67 -3.78
N PHE A 587 -3.59 -0.88 -4.38
CA PHE A 587 -3.87 -0.95 -5.80
C PHE A 587 -4.28 0.42 -6.38
N SER A 588 -3.89 0.67 -7.62
CA SER A 588 -4.11 1.95 -8.30
C SER A 588 -4.65 1.74 -9.70
N LEU A 589 -5.56 2.63 -10.10
CA LEU A 589 -6.16 2.71 -11.43
C LEU A 589 -5.76 4.03 -12.08
N HIS A 590 -5.32 3.93 -13.33
CA HIS A 590 -4.80 5.03 -14.14
C HIS A 590 -5.85 5.66 -15.06
#